data_AF-A0A450WK79-F1
#
_entry.id   AF-A0A450WK79-F1
#
_cell.length_a   1.000
_cell.length_b   1.000
_cell.length_c   1.000
_cell.angle_alpha   90.00
_cell.angle_beta   90.00
_cell.angle_gamma   90.00
#
_symmetry.space_group_name_H-M   'P 1'
#
loop_
_entity.id
_entity.type
_entity.pdbx_description
1 polymer ?
#
loop_
_entity_poly.entity_id
_entity_poly.type
_entity_poly.pdbx_seq_one_letter_code
_entity_poly.pdbx_strand_id
1 'polypeptide(L)'
;MKEKHNVDIAADKKIETDIDKNNEEAIEELEKVADKADAEPKKTASGHPILKELTLPSGKKATFLKRRGVALLNAQRKMKGDPSLMTFAMLSETVEIDGKPVLMEAFQDEFDLFDVLTLNNEFSDLGKSSPMPGL
;
A
#
# COMPACT_ATOMS: atom_id res chain seq x y z
N MET A 1 1.25 33.02 -65.12
CA MET A 1 1.92 33.00 -63.81
C MET A 1 0.83 32.71 -62.78
N LYS A 2 0.82 31.50 -62.19
CA LYS A 2 1.25 31.22 -60.80
C LYS A 2 0.45 32.07 -59.79
N GLU A 3 -0.17 31.57 -58.73
CA GLU A 3 -0.21 30.29 -58.03
C GLU A 3 -1.22 30.51 -56.88
N LYS A 4 -1.89 29.45 -56.43
CA LYS A 4 -2.21 29.15 -55.01
C LYS A 4 -3.03 30.17 -54.19
N HIS A 5 -4.23 29.76 -53.79
CA HIS A 5 -4.52 29.37 -52.40
C HIS A 5 -5.99 28.94 -52.29
N ASN A 6 -6.23 27.65 -52.46
CA ASN A 6 -7.48 27.01 -52.04
C ASN A 6 -7.17 25.63 -51.45
N VAL A 7 -6.39 25.67 -50.37
CA VAL A 7 -6.13 24.60 -49.40
C VAL A 7 -5.77 25.44 -48.17
N ASP A 8 -6.59 25.54 -47.14
CA ASP A 8 -6.52 24.66 -45.97
C ASP A 8 -7.60 25.11 -44.96
N ILE A 9 -8.87 24.75 -45.17
CA ILE A 9 -9.93 24.98 -44.15
C ILE A 9 -10.59 23.64 -43.73
N ALA A 10 -10.40 22.57 -44.51
CA ALA A 10 -10.96 21.26 -44.22
C ALA A 10 -10.08 20.38 -43.30
N ALA A 11 -8.80 20.73 -43.11
CA ALA A 11 -7.88 19.96 -42.29
C ALA A 11 -7.98 20.32 -40.79
N ASP A 12 -8.14 21.60 -40.46
CA ASP A 12 -8.17 22.06 -39.06
C ASP A 12 -9.40 21.57 -38.29
N LYS A 13 -10.58 21.51 -38.94
CA LYS A 13 -11.79 20.97 -38.31
C LYS A 13 -11.72 19.47 -38.02
N LYS A 14 -10.87 18.73 -38.72
CA LYS A 14 -10.72 17.28 -38.53
C LYS A 14 -9.79 16.98 -37.35
N ILE A 15 -8.76 17.82 -37.18
CA ILE A 15 -7.77 17.69 -36.09
C ILE A 15 -8.41 18.03 -34.73
N GLU A 16 -9.25 19.06 -34.63
CA GLU A 16 -9.98 19.35 -33.38
C GLU A 16 -10.92 18.21 -32.97
N THR A 17 -11.67 17.63 -33.91
CA THR A 17 -12.63 16.55 -33.60
C THR A 17 -11.99 15.22 -33.21
N ASP A 18 -10.72 14.99 -33.59
CA ASP A 18 -9.99 13.76 -33.27
C ASP A 18 -9.27 13.85 -31.91
N ILE A 19 -8.94 15.07 -31.44
CA ILE A 19 -8.33 15.29 -30.11
C ILE A 19 -9.36 15.13 -28.99
N ASP A 20 -10.59 15.61 -29.20
CA ASP A 20 -11.64 15.54 -28.18
C ASP A 20 -12.10 14.09 -27.92
N LYS A 21 -12.19 13.25 -28.96
CA LYS A 21 -12.58 11.83 -28.80
C LYS A 21 -11.53 10.98 -28.09
N ASN A 22 -10.24 11.23 -28.37
CA ASN A 22 -9.16 10.50 -27.70
C ASN A 22 -9.03 10.90 -26.22
N ASN A 23 -9.46 12.11 -25.84
CA ASN A 23 -9.50 12.52 -24.43
C ASN A 23 -10.71 11.94 -23.68
N GLU A 24 -11.87 11.79 -24.33
CA GLU A 24 -13.04 11.15 -23.69
C GLU A 24 -12.79 9.65 -23.43
N GLU A 25 -12.18 8.92 -24.37
CA GLU A 25 -11.83 7.51 -24.17
C GLU A 25 -10.74 7.32 -23.09
N ALA A 26 -9.78 8.25 -22.99
CA ALA A 26 -8.75 8.23 -21.95
C ALA A 26 -9.31 8.57 -20.54
N ILE A 27 -10.36 9.40 -20.46
CA ILE A 27 -11.04 9.70 -19.19
C ILE A 27 -11.90 8.50 -18.76
N GLU A 28 -12.56 7.80 -19.69
CA GLU A 28 -13.33 6.59 -19.38
C GLU A 28 -12.45 5.40 -18.94
N GLU A 29 -11.21 5.29 -19.47
CA GLU A 29 -10.22 4.33 -18.96
C GLU A 29 -9.67 4.72 -17.57
N LEU A 30 -9.47 6.01 -17.28
CA LEU A 30 -9.02 6.47 -15.96
C LEU A 30 -10.10 6.31 -14.88
N GLU A 31 -11.39 6.51 -15.22
CA GLU A 31 -12.50 6.25 -14.30
C GLU A 31 -12.68 4.75 -14.02
N LYS A 32 -12.45 3.87 -14.99
CA LYS A 32 -12.47 2.40 -14.77
C LYS A 32 -11.30 1.89 -13.91
N VAL A 33 -10.20 2.64 -13.79
CA VAL A 33 -9.08 2.31 -12.89
C VAL A 33 -9.33 2.83 -11.47
N ALA A 34 -10.12 3.90 -11.31
CA ALA A 34 -10.53 4.41 -9.99
C ALA A 34 -11.54 3.50 -9.27
N ASP A 35 -12.32 2.71 -10.01
CA ASP A 35 -13.41 1.89 -9.49
C ASP A 35 -12.97 0.57 -8.80
N LYS A 36 -11.68 0.43 -8.47
CA LYS A 36 -11.14 -0.65 -7.60
C LYS A 36 -10.54 -0.14 -6.29
N ALA A 37 -10.82 1.11 -5.89
CA ALA A 37 -10.36 1.67 -4.63
C ALA A 37 -11.41 1.60 -3.49
N ASP A 38 -12.67 1.25 -3.78
CA ASP A 38 -13.78 1.24 -2.81
C ASP A 38 -14.28 -0.16 -2.45
N ALA A 39 -13.39 -1.15 -2.38
CA ALA A 39 -13.65 -2.27 -1.48
C ALA A 39 -13.39 -1.74 -0.06
N GLU A 40 -14.43 -1.63 0.78
CA GLU A 40 -14.25 -1.34 2.21
C GLU A 40 -13.06 -2.17 2.72
N PRO A 41 -12.01 -1.54 3.28
CA PRO A 41 -10.82 -2.28 3.66
C PRO A 41 -11.26 -3.33 4.66
N LYS A 42 -11.06 -4.61 4.31
CA LYS A 42 -11.39 -5.72 5.20
C LYS A 42 -10.88 -5.36 6.58
N LYS A 43 -11.79 -5.24 7.54
CA LYS A 43 -11.45 -4.87 8.91
C LYS A 43 -11.15 -6.14 9.68
N THR A 44 -10.12 -6.11 10.49
CA THR A 44 -9.91 -7.18 11.47
C THR A 44 -10.99 -7.15 12.55
N ALA A 45 -11.03 -8.18 13.40
CA ALA A 45 -11.94 -8.24 14.54
C ALA A 45 -11.77 -7.05 15.51
N SER A 46 -10.59 -6.42 15.52
CA SER A 46 -10.28 -5.19 16.28
C SER A 46 -10.69 -3.89 15.58
N GLY A 47 -11.29 -3.97 14.38
CA GLY A 47 -11.79 -2.83 13.63
C GLY A 47 -10.73 -2.07 12.81
N HIS A 48 -9.51 -2.60 12.71
CA HIS A 48 -8.44 -1.97 11.94
C HIS A 48 -8.44 -2.41 10.47
N PRO A 49 -8.20 -1.48 9.52
CA PRO A 49 -8.08 -1.83 8.11
C PRO A 49 -6.86 -2.73 7.87
N ILE A 50 -7.06 -3.83 7.15
CA ILE A 50 -6.00 -4.77 6.79
C ILE A 50 -5.15 -4.18 5.66
N LEU A 51 -3.83 -4.22 5.84
CA LEU A 51 -2.85 -3.88 4.81
C LEU A 51 -2.43 -5.12 4.01
N LYS A 52 -2.08 -6.20 4.72
CA LYS A 52 -1.61 -7.45 4.11
C LYS A 52 -1.84 -8.62 5.06
N GLU A 53 -2.07 -9.80 4.50
CA GLU A 53 -2.12 -11.06 5.25
C GLU A 53 -0.99 -11.99 4.77
N LEU A 54 -0.43 -12.78 5.68
CA LEU A 54 0.56 -13.80 5.36
C LEU A 54 0.43 -15.00 6.30
N THR A 55 0.83 -16.17 5.82
CA THR A 55 0.92 -17.39 6.64
C THR A 55 2.35 -17.54 7.13
N LEU A 56 2.51 -17.70 8.43
CA LEU A 56 3.81 -17.89 9.07
C LEU A 56 4.33 -19.32 8.88
N PRO A 57 5.65 -19.55 8.97
CA PRO A 57 6.24 -20.90 8.96
C PRO A 57 5.61 -21.87 9.97
N SER A 58 5.18 -21.39 11.14
CA SER A 58 4.44 -22.19 12.13
C SER A 58 3.02 -22.59 11.71
N GLY A 59 2.51 -22.07 10.60
CA GLY A 59 1.15 -22.25 10.11
C GLY A 59 0.13 -21.24 10.67
N LYS A 60 0.53 -20.36 11.61
CA LYS A 60 -0.31 -19.27 12.11
C LYS A 60 -0.55 -18.22 11.03
N LYS A 61 -1.67 -17.50 11.12
CA LYS A 61 -2.00 -16.43 10.16
C LYS A 61 -1.66 -15.06 10.75
N ALA A 62 -0.72 -14.36 10.14
CA ALA A 62 -0.39 -12.98 10.51
C ALA A 62 -1.08 -11.99 9.59
N THR A 63 -1.52 -10.88 10.16
CA THR A 63 -2.22 -9.79 9.48
C THR A 63 -1.57 -8.47 9.82
N PHE A 64 -0.99 -7.81 8.82
CA PHE A 64 -0.51 -6.45 8.94
C PHE A 64 -1.66 -5.46 8.81
N LEU A 65 -1.72 -4.54 9.76
CA LEU A 65 -2.74 -3.51 9.87
C LEU A 65 -2.23 -2.19 9.30
N LYS A 66 -3.12 -1.49 8.59
CA LYS A 66 -2.86 -0.09 8.20
C LYS A 66 -3.08 0.80 9.41
N ARG A 67 -1.98 1.31 9.97
CA ARG A 67 -1.97 2.17 11.17
C ARG A 67 -1.58 3.60 10.80
N ARG A 68 -1.98 4.56 11.62
CA ARG A 68 -1.52 5.96 11.53
C ARG A 68 -0.14 6.10 12.16
N GLY A 69 0.57 7.18 11.85
CA GLY A 69 1.91 7.47 12.41
C GLY A 69 2.00 7.50 13.94
N VAL A 70 0.88 7.64 14.66
CA VAL A 70 0.81 7.46 16.12
C VAL A 70 1.31 6.09 16.59
N ALA A 71 1.18 5.04 15.76
CA ALA A 71 1.71 3.72 16.06
C ALA A 71 3.23 3.71 16.24
N LEU A 72 3.95 4.54 15.46
CA LEU A 72 5.40 4.70 15.62
C LEU A 72 5.75 5.29 16.99
N LEU A 73 5.02 6.32 17.42
CA LEU A 73 5.22 6.94 18.73
C LEU A 73 4.90 5.97 19.87
N ASN A 74 3.86 5.15 19.71
CA ASN A 74 3.51 4.13 20.69
C ASN A 74 4.60 3.05 20.79
N ALA A 75 5.13 2.59 19.65
CA ALA A 75 6.24 1.64 19.63
C ALA A 75 7.50 2.21 20.31
N GLN A 76 7.87 3.47 20.02
CA GLN A 76 8.97 4.16 20.70
C GLN A 76 8.78 4.28 22.21
N ARG A 77 7.53 4.42 22.69
CA ARG A 77 7.24 4.41 24.13
C ARG A 77 7.38 3.01 24.74
N LYS A 78 6.96 1.96 24.02
CA LYS A 78 7.03 0.56 24.48
C LYS A 78 8.47 0.06 24.70
N MET A 79 9.42 0.51 23.87
CA MET A 79 10.82 0.10 23.99
C MET A 79 11.55 0.67 25.22
N LYS A 80 10.96 1.63 25.95
CA LYS A 80 11.56 2.24 27.17
C LYS A 80 13.01 2.72 26.99
N GLY A 81 13.35 3.16 25.77
CA GLY A 81 14.68 3.68 25.42
C GLY A 81 15.69 2.63 24.96
N ASP A 82 15.32 1.36 24.82
CA ASP A 82 16.16 0.31 24.23
C ASP A 82 15.92 0.18 22.71
N PRO A 83 16.84 0.65 21.85
CA PRO A 83 16.65 0.60 20.40
C PRO A 83 16.54 -0.82 19.84
N SER A 84 17.08 -1.83 20.53
CA SER A 84 17.04 -3.23 20.07
C SER A 84 15.61 -3.78 20.02
N LEU A 85 14.70 -3.22 20.83
CA LEU A 85 13.31 -3.63 20.90
C LEU A 85 12.41 -2.96 19.85
N MET A 86 12.96 -2.07 19.00
CA MET A 86 12.17 -1.31 18.04
C MET A 86 11.32 -2.19 17.13
N THR A 87 11.92 -3.26 16.62
CA THR A 87 11.24 -4.20 15.73
C THR A 87 10.04 -4.85 16.43
N PHE A 88 10.23 -5.40 17.63
CA PHE A 88 9.15 -6.05 18.36
C PHE A 88 8.05 -5.06 18.76
N ALA A 89 8.45 -3.85 19.15
CA ALA A 89 7.51 -2.78 19.47
C ALA A 89 6.65 -2.41 18.24
N MET A 90 7.26 -2.27 17.07
CA MET A 90 6.54 -2.00 15.82
C MET A 90 5.60 -3.13 15.41
N LEU A 91 6.07 -4.38 15.48
CA LEU A 91 5.23 -5.55 15.18
C LEU A 91 4.02 -5.61 16.13
N SER A 92 4.21 -5.33 17.44
CA SER A 92 3.12 -5.30 18.42
C SER A 92 2.06 -4.22 18.16
N GLU A 93 2.39 -3.18 17.39
CA GLU A 93 1.46 -2.10 17.03
C GLU A 93 0.77 -2.33 15.67
N THR A 94 1.34 -3.19 14.82
CA THR A 94 0.99 -3.28 13.41
C THR A 94 0.56 -4.67 12.97
N VAL A 95 0.74 -5.70 13.81
CA VAL A 95 0.45 -7.10 13.46
C VAL A 95 -0.57 -7.71 14.42
N GLU A 96 -1.49 -8.46 13.84
CA GLU A 96 -2.31 -9.43 14.55
C GLU A 96 -1.96 -10.84 14.11
N ILE A 97 -1.95 -11.78 15.04
CA ILE A 97 -1.75 -13.20 14.75
C ILE A 97 -3.01 -13.95 15.16
N ASP A 98 -3.55 -14.72 14.22
CA ASP A 98 -4.83 -15.43 14.34
C ASP A 98 -5.99 -14.49 14.76
N GLY A 99 -5.94 -13.25 14.24
CA GLY A 99 -6.93 -12.21 14.50
C GLY A 99 -6.85 -11.56 15.89
N LYS A 100 -5.75 -11.77 16.63
CA LYS A 100 -5.53 -11.16 17.96
C LYS A 100 -4.31 -10.23 17.95
N PRO A 101 -4.38 -9.08 18.64
CA PRO A 101 -3.22 -8.24 18.86
C PRO A 101 -2.17 -8.98 19.70
N VAL A 102 -0.90 -8.79 19.36
CA VAL A 102 0.22 -9.48 20.00
C VAL A 102 1.02 -8.50 20.85
N LEU A 103 1.34 -8.89 22.08
CA LEU A 103 2.17 -8.10 22.98
C LEU A 103 3.63 -8.15 22.53
N MET A 104 4.40 -7.11 22.86
CA MET A 104 5.81 -7.02 22.47
C MET A 104 6.64 -8.16 23.07
N GLU A 105 6.34 -8.53 24.31
CA GLU A 105 6.99 -9.57 25.09
C GLU A 105 6.77 -10.96 24.49
N ALA A 106 5.58 -11.21 23.93
CA ALA A 106 5.28 -12.49 23.30
C ALA A 106 6.23 -12.80 22.13
N PHE A 107 6.65 -11.79 21.36
CA PHE A 107 7.62 -11.98 20.28
C PHE A 107 9.02 -12.40 20.76
N GLN A 108 9.34 -12.18 22.03
CA GLN A 108 10.62 -12.59 22.63
C GLN A 108 10.53 -13.99 23.24
N ASP A 109 9.44 -14.28 23.94
CA ASP A 109 9.35 -15.46 24.81
C ASP A 109 8.47 -16.60 24.25
N GLU A 110 7.53 -16.30 23.35
CA GLU A 110 6.46 -17.24 22.95
C GLU A 110 6.47 -17.61 21.46
N PHE A 111 6.93 -16.71 20.58
CA PHE A 111 6.95 -16.96 19.14
C PHE A 111 8.23 -17.64 18.67
N ASP A 112 8.10 -18.48 17.66
CA ASP A 112 9.24 -19.10 17.00
C ASP A 112 10.09 -18.03 16.29
N LEU A 113 11.42 -18.16 16.38
CA LEU A 113 12.34 -17.20 15.79
C LEU A 113 12.10 -17.01 14.28
N PHE A 114 11.79 -18.08 13.54
CA PHE A 114 11.57 -17.98 12.09
C PHE A 114 10.27 -17.27 11.74
N ASP A 115 9.23 -17.38 12.56
CA ASP A 115 8.03 -16.57 12.42
C ASP A 115 8.35 -15.09 12.61
N VAL A 116 9.10 -14.76 13.66
CA VAL A 116 9.49 -13.37 13.97
C VAL A 116 10.38 -12.78 12.88
N LEU A 117 11.33 -13.55 12.35
CA LEU A 117 12.17 -13.15 11.21
C LEU A 117 11.34 -12.94 9.94
N THR A 118 10.36 -13.80 9.68
CA THR A 118 9.44 -13.65 8.54
C THR A 118 8.65 -12.34 8.65
N LEU A 119 8.12 -12.04 9.84
CA LEU A 119 7.43 -10.79 10.12
C LEU A 119 8.35 -9.57 9.96
N ASN A 120 9.59 -9.65 10.43
CA ASN A 120 10.56 -8.55 10.29
C ASN A 120 10.92 -8.26 8.83
N ASN A 121 11.12 -9.32 8.03
CA ASN A 121 11.41 -9.18 6.60
C ASN A 121 10.24 -8.52 5.88
N GLU A 122 9.02 -9.02 6.11
CA GLU A 122 7.82 -8.45 5.50
C GLU A 122 7.60 -6.99 5.93
N PHE A 123 7.78 -6.68 7.22
CA PHE A 123 7.68 -5.31 7.71
C PHE A 123 8.69 -4.38 7.02
N SER A 124 9.91 -4.85 6.79
CA SER A 124 10.95 -4.09 6.11
C SER A 124 10.61 -3.84 4.64
N ASP A 125 9.94 -4.79 3.99
CA ASP A 125 9.50 -4.65 2.60
C ASP A 125 8.33 -3.68 2.45
N LEU A 126 7.40 -3.64 3.41
CA LEU A 126 6.28 -2.69 3.42
C LEU A 126 6.72 -1.22 3.49
N GLY A 127 7.89 -0.93 4.07
CA GLY A 127 8.45 0.41 4.17
C GLY A 127 9.19 0.88 2.91
N LYS A 128 9.46 -0.02 1.96
CA LYS A 128 10.13 0.33 0.70
C LYS A 128 9.10 0.94 -0.25
N SER A 129 9.29 2.20 -0.63
CA SER A 129 8.62 2.74 -1.81
C SER A 129 9.10 1.92 -3.01
N SER A 130 8.17 1.36 -3.80
CA SER A 130 8.53 0.86 -5.12
C SER A 130 9.33 1.95 -5.87
N PRO A 131 10.41 1.61 -6.60
CA PRO A 131 11.11 2.61 -7.38
C PRO A 131 10.08 3.28 -8.29
N MET A 132 9.95 4.60 -8.17
CA MET A 132 9.14 5.36 -9.12
C MET A 132 9.71 5.04 -10.52
N PRO A 133 8.90 4.51 -11.45
CA PRO A 133 9.36 4.38 -12.83
C PRO A 133 9.65 5.78 -13.36
N GLY A 134 10.92 6.10 -13.62
CA GLY A 134 11.31 7.30 -14.37
C GLY A 134 11.99 8.44 -13.62
N LEU A 135 12.78 8.17 -12.56
CA LEU A 135 13.86 9.09 -12.15
C LEU A 135 15.23 8.57 -12.57
#